data_AF-A0A7Y0Q103-F1
#
_entry.id   AF-A0A7Y0Q103-F1
#
_cell.length_a   1.000
_cell.length_b   1.000
_cell.length_c   1.000
_cell.angle_alpha   90.00
_cell.angle_beta   90.00
_cell.angle_gamma   90.00
#
_symmetry.space_group_name_H-M   'P 1'
#
loop_
_entity.id
_entity.type
_entity.pdbx_description
1 polymer ?
#
loop_
_entity_poly.entity_id
_entity_poly.type
_entity_poly.pdbx_seq_one_letter_code
_entity_poly.pdbx_strand_id
1 'polypeptide(L)'
;MRARLQRLNRGFVQWMATTSGRSLTFWLFVGWYLSWIAWNTVAPGPWRFDPYPYAFLLFLSNTIQLWYLPIITMQSDTFNALLRQLLEQLTQNEQVQTSVLHEVQVQNEALTDGLTVIREVVREHFAVSQRATATLERVEAILARIEAKTTEIDAEVDALTEREGMGHGD
;
A
#
# COMPACT_ATOMS: atom_id res chain seq x y z
N MET A 1 40.59 -32.27 3.52
CA MET A 1 40.07 -33.04 2.36
C MET A 1 38.65 -32.62 1.94
N ARG A 2 37.67 -32.52 2.86
CA ARG A 2 36.26 -32.15 2.57
C ARG A 2 36.05 -30.78 1.90
N ALA A 3 36.83 -29.76 2.26
CA ALA A 3 36.72 -28.41 1.68
C ALA A 3 37.12 -28.31 0.18
N ARG A 4 38.03 -29.18 -0.29
CA ARG A 4 38.43 -29.26 -1.71
C ARG A 4 37.31 -29.86 -2.57
N LEU A 5 36.66 -30.91 -2.04
CA LEU A 5 35.52 -31.56 -2.69
C LEU A 5 34.32 -30.62 -2.80
N GLN A 6 34.05 -29.79 -1.78
CA GLN A 6 32.97 -28.81 -1.82
C GLN A 6 33.18 -27.65 -2.81
N ARG A 7 34.44 -27.26 -3.08
CA ARG A 7 34.73 -26.26 -4.14
C ARG A 7 34.55 -26.85 -5.53
N LEU A 8 35.03 -28.08 -5.74
CA LEU A 8 34.80 -28.81 -6.99
C LEU A 8 33.31 -29.04 -7.25
N ASN A 9 32.56 -29.45 -6.23
CA ASN A 9 31.12 -29.67 -6.37
C ASN A 9 30.37 -28.39 -6.72
N ARG A 10 30.68 -27.25 -6.08
CA ARG A 10 30.05 -25.97 -6.41
C ARG A 10 30.40 -25.47 -7.80
N GLY A 11 31.66 -25.60 -8.22
CA GLY A 11 32.08 -25.26 -9.59
C GLY A 11 31.41 -26.16 -10.63
N PHE A 12 31.29 -27.45 -10.35
CA PHE A 12 30.61 -28.41 -11.22
C PHE A 12 29.10 -28.13 -11.31
N VAL A 13 28.45 -27.81 -10.20
CA VAL A 13 27.03 -27.44 -10.15
C VAL A 13 26.77 -26.11 -10.89
N GLN A 14 27.62 -25.11 -10.73
CA GLN A 14 27.52 -23.84 -11.46
C GLN A 14 27.81 -24.02 -12.96
N TRP A 15 28.75 -24.89 -13.31
CA TRP A 15 29.04 -25.26 -14.69
C TRP A 15 27.86 -26.00 -15.34
N MET A 16 27.25 -26.95 -14.63
CA MET A 16 26.02 -27.62 -15.11
C MET A 16 24.88 -26.63 -15.27
N ALA A 17 24.65 -25.75 -14.28
CA ALA A 17 23.57 -24.76 -14.34
C ALA A 17 23.72 -23.77 -15.51
N THR A 18 24.94 -23.35 -15.82
CA THR A 18 25.21 -22.43 -16.93
C THR A 18 25.23 -23.14 -18.30
N THR A 19 25.61 -24.41 -18.33
CA THR A 19 25.63 -25.22 -19.57
C THR A 19 24.22 -25.64 -19.99
N SER A 20 23.35 -25.98 -19.03
CA SER A 20 21.95 -26.33 -19.28
C SER A 20 21.12 -25.19 -19.89
N GLY A 21 21.54 -23.93 -19.74
CA GLY A 21 20.87 -22.77 -20.33
C GLY A 21 21.29 -22.43 -21.77
N ARG A 22 22.29 -23.12 -22.35
CA ARG A 22 22.77 -22.86 -23.70
C ARG A 22 22.35 -23.99 -24.65
N SER A 23 22.02 -23.63 -25.89
CA SER A 23 21.78 -24.54 -27.03
C SER A 23 22.90 -25.58 -27.24
N LEU A 24 24.05 -25.42 -26.59
CA LEU A 24 25.17 -26.36 -26.53
C LEU A 24 24.77 -27.76 -26.02
N THR A 25 23.86 -27.85 -25.05
CA THR A 25 23.44 -29.16 -24.49
C THR A 25 22.81 -30.05 -25.57
N PHE A 26 21.97 -29.47 -26.44
CA PHE A 26 21.41 -30.17 -27.60
C PHE A 26 22.51 -30.67 -28.53
N TRP A 27 23.47 -29.81 -28.89
CA TRP A 27 24.57 -30.19 -29.78
C TRP A 27 25.51 -31.25 -29.19
N LEU A 28 25.70 -31.27 -27.87
CA LEU A 28 26.45 -32.32 -27.18
C LEU A 28 25.75 -33.68 -27.30
N PHE A 29 24.42 -33.74 -27.11
CA PHE A 29 23.66 -34.97 -27.33
C PHE A 29 23.73 -35.40 -28.79
N VAL A 30 23.51 -34.50 -29.75
CA VAL A 30 23.62 -34.81 -31.19
C VAL A 30 25.00 -35.35 -31.53
N GLY A 31 26.07 -34.69 -31.06
CA GLY A 31 27.44 -35.14 -31.26
C GLY A 31 27.72 -36.51 -30.64
N TRP A 32 27.17 -36.78 -29.46
CA TRP A 32 27.25 -38.08 -28.80
C TRP A 32 26.56 -39.18 -29.61
N TYR A 33 25.31 -38.96 -30.07
CA TYR A 33 24.59 -39.90 -30.91
C TYR A 33 25.35 -40.20 -32.21
N LEU A 34 25.85 -39.15 -32.90
CA LEU A 34 26.63 -39.30 -34.12
C LEU A 34 27.95 -40.03 -33.88
N SER A 35 28.64 -39.74 -32.77
CA SER A 35 29.89 -40.42 -32.40
C SER A 35 29.66 -41.90 -32.11
N TRP A 36 28.56 -42.24 -31.42
CA TRP A 36 28.19 -43.61 -31.12
C TRP A 36 27.81 -44.40 -32.38
N ILE A 37 27.06 -43.79 -33.29
CA ILE A 37 26.71 -44.38 -34.59
C ILE A 37 27.98 -44.56 -35.42
N ALA A 38 28.85 -43.55 -35.50
CA ALA A 38 30.10 -43.62 -36.25
C ALA A 38 31.01 -44.74 -35.71
N TRP A 39 31.16 -44.85 -34.39
CA TRP A 39 31.95 -45.90 -33.74
C TRP A 39 31.44 -47.29 -34.08
N ASN A 40 30.14 -47.54 -33.94
CA ASN A 40 29.55 -48.85 -34.22
C ASN A 40 29.44 -49.15 -35.74
N THR A 41 29.45 -48.13 -36.60
CA THR A 41 29.40 -48.33 -38.06
C THR A 41 30.79 -48.60 -38.65
N VAL A 42 31.82 -47.87 -38.19
CA VAL A 42 33.18 -47.90 -38.78
C VAL A 42 34.11 -48.92 -38.09
N ALA A 43 33.83 -49.31 -36.84
CA ALA A 43 34.68 -50.27 -36.14
C ALA A 43 34.68 -51.67 -36.82
N PRO A 44 35.86 -52.32 -36.97
CA PRO A 44 35.97 -53.69 -37.44
C PRO A 44 35.19 -54.66 -36.55
N GLY A 45 34.66 -55.75 -37.12
CA GLY A 45 33.79 -56.75 -36.48
C GLY A 45 34.09 -57.11 -35.01
N PRO A 46 35.35 -57.34 -34.58
CA PRO A 46 35.64 -57.68 -33.18
C PRO A 46 35.47 -56.54 -32.16
N TRP A 47 35.31 -55.28 -32.61
CA TRP A 47 35.22 -54.08 -31.75
C TRP A 47 33.84 -53.42 -31.82
N ARG A 48 32.91 -54.00 -32.58
CA ARG A 48 31.51 -53.59 -32.62
C ARG A 48 30.84 -53.99 -31.31
N PHE A 49 30.46 -52.98 -30.53
CA PHE A 49 29.77 -53.17 -29.25
C PHE A 49 28.30 -53.58 -29.46
N ASP A 50 27.67 -53.08 -30.52
CA ASP A 50 26.28 -53.37 -30.87
C ASP A 50 26.13 -53.69 -32.37
N PRO A 51 25.62 -54.88 -32.74
CA PRO A 51 25.26 -55.23 -34.13
C PRO A 51 24.14 -54.35 -34.71
N TYR A 52 23.30 -53.74 -33.87
CA TYR A 52 22.16 -52.91 -34.25
C TYR A 52 22.18 -51.53 -33.56
N PRO A 53 23.17 -50.67 -33.85
CA PRO A 53 23.40 -49.42 -33.13
C PRO A 53 22.19 -48.48 -33.12
N TYR A 54 21.34 -48.53 -34.15
CA TYR A 54 20.12 -47.72 -34.21
C TYR A 54 19.00 -48.25 -33.31
N ALA A 55 18.79 -49.57 -33.23
CA ALA A 55 17.67 -50.14 -32.50
C ALA A 55 17.81 -49.92 -30.99
N PHE A 56 19.02 -50.09 -30.45
CA PHE A 56 19.31 -49.85 -29.04
C PHE A 56 19.20 -48.37 -28.68
N LEU A 57 19.77 -47.48 -29.49
CA LEU A 57 19.67 -46.03 -29.25
C LEU A 57 18.23 -45.54 -29.33
N LEU A 58 17.44 -46.05 -30.28
CA LEU A 58 16.03 -45.75 -30.41
C LEU A 58 15.23 -46.25 -29.21
N PHE A 59 15.50 -47.48 -28.76
CA PHE A 59 14.88 -48.06 -27.57
C PHE A 59 15.19 -47.24 -26.30
N LEU A 60 16.47 -46.92 -26.09
CA LEU A 60 16.92 -46.14 -24.93
C LEU A 60 16.35 -44.72 -24.95
N SER A 61 16.34 -44.07 -26.12
CA SER A 61 15.72 -42.75 -26.30
C SER A 61 14.23 -42.78 -25.97
N ASN A 62 13.47 -43.74 -26.52
CA ASN A 62 12.04 -43.85 -26.26
C ASN A 62 11.74 -44.17 -24.79
N THR A 63 12.58 -44.97 -24.12
CA THR A 63 12.45 -45.22 -22.69
C THR A 63 12.67 -43.93 -21.91
N ILE A 64 13.76 -43.22 -22.17
CA ILE A 64 14.04 -41.94 -21.49
C ILE A 64 12.90 -40.93 -21.71
N GLN A 65 12.32 -40.84 -22.91
CA GLN A 65 11.17 -39.98 -23.20
C GLN A 65 9.94 -40.33 -22.35
N LEU A 66 9.59 -41.61 -22.24
CA LEU A 66 8.48 -42.08 -21.39
C LEU A 66 8.68 -41.72 -19.91
N TRP A 67 9.92 -41.72 -19.44
CA TRP A 67 10.25 -41.32 -18.07
C TRP A 67 10.19 -39.80 -17.88
N TYR A 68 10.54 -39.02 -18.91
CA TYR A 68 10.48 -37.56 -18.85
C TYR A 68 9.06 -37.00 -18.87
N LEU A 69 8.12 -37.65 -19.57
CA LEU A 69 6.73 -37.21 -19.65
C LEU A 69 6.11 -36.88 -18.27
N PRO A 70 6.05 -37.83 -17.31
CA PRO A 70 5.47 -37.56 -15.99
C PRO A 70 6.29 -36.57 -15.15
N ILE A 71 7.61 -36.53 -15.34
CA ILE A 71 8.48 -35.59 -14.62
C ILE A 71 8.19 -34.15 -15.06
N ILE A 72 8.02 -33.93 -16.37
CA ILE A 72 7.72 -32.62 -16.93
C ILE A 72 6.33 -32.17 -16.49
N THR A 73 5.32 -33.05 -16.52
CA THR A 73 3.97 -32.69 -16.09
C THR A 73 3.93 -32.34 -14.60
N MET A 74 4.63 -33.08 -13.75
CA MET A 74 4.71 -32.77 -12.31
C MET A 74 5.36 -31.40 -12.06
N GLN A 75 6.38 -31.04 -12.85
CA GLN A 75 7.02 -29.73 -12.77
C GLN A 75 6.07 -28.62 -13.21
N SER A 76 5.34 -28.80 -14.31
CA SER A 76 4.37 -27.81 -14.77
C SER A 76 3.22 -27.64 -13.79
N ASP A 77 2.73 -28.71 -13.17
CA ASP A 77 1.62 -28.64 -12.20
C ASP A 77 2.05 -27.90 -10.94
N THR A 78 3.25 -28.20 -10.43
CA THR A 78 3.82 -27.51 -9.27
C THR A 78 4.07 -26.04 -9.58
N PHE A 79 4.61 -25.74 -10.76
CA PHE A 79 4.84 -24.37 -11.21
C PHE A 79 3.53 -23.60 -11.37
N ASN A 80 2.49 -24.21 -11.94
CA ASN A 80 1.16 -23.62 -12.08
C ASN A 80 0.49 -23.38 -10.73
N ALA A 81 0.64 -24.29 -9.77
CA ALA A 81 0.15 -24.11 -8.41
C ALA A 81 0.84 -22.92 -7.71
N LEU A 82 2.16 -22.80 -7.87
CA LEU A 82 2.94 -21.70 -7.33
C LEU A 82 2.52 -20.36 -7.96
N LEU A 83 2.33 -20.33 -9.28
CA LEU A 83 1.82 -19.15 -9.98
C LEU A 83 0.45 -18.73 -9.46
N ARG A 84 -0.49 -19.66 -9.27
CA ARG A 84 -1.81 -19.36 -8.70
C ARG A 84 -1.71 -18.73 -7.32
N GLN A 85 -0.88 -19.30 -6.45
CA GLN A 85 -0.66 -18.77 -5.11
C GLN A 85 -0.07 -17.35 -5.14
N LEU A 86 0.89 -17.07 -6.04
CA LEU A 86 1.42 -15.72 -6.21
C LEU A 86 0.37 -14.73 -6.71
N LEU A 87 -0.48 -15.13 -7.66
CA LEU A 87 -1.57 -14.30 -8.17
C LEU A 87 -2.61 -13.98 -7.09
N GLU A 88 -2.98 -14.96 -6.26
CA GLU A 88 -3.86 -14.75 -5.11
C GLU A 88 -3.25 -13.76 -4.11
N GLN A 89 -1.96 -13.90 -3.78
CA GLN A 89 -1.30 -12.95 -2.89
C GLN A 89 -1.26 -11.53 -3.45
N LEU A 90 -0.97 -11.36 -4.75
CA LEU A 90 -0.98 -10.04 -5.39
C LEU A 90 -2.38 -9.42 -5.33
N THR A 91 -3.41 -10.21 -5.63
CA THR A 91 -4.81 -9.77 -5.57
C THR A 91 -5.22 -9.36 -4.16
N GLN A 92 -4.87 -10.15 -3.15
CA GLN A 92 -5.14 -9.82 -1.75
C GLN A 92 -4.42 -8.54 -1.32
N ASN A 93 -3.15 -8.38 -1.70
CA ASN A 93 -2.39 -7.17 -1.36
C ASN A 93 -3.03 -5.92 -1.97
N GLU A 94 -3.49 -6.00 -3.23
CA GLU A 94 -4.19 -4.89 -3.89
C GLU A 94 -5.53 -4.57 -3.21
N GLN A 95 -6.29 -5.59 -2.79
CA GLN A 95 -7.52 -5.41 -2.02
C GLN A 95 -7.27 -4.77 -0.65
N VAL A 96 -6.22 -5.19 0.06
CA VAL A 96 -5.85 -4.60 1.36
C VAL A 96 -5.39 -3.15 1.18
N GLN A 97 -4.64 -2.84 0.13
CA GLN A 97 -4.23 -1.45 -0.15
C GLN A 97 -5.44 -0.56 -0.42
N THR A 98 -6.39 -1.03 -1.24
CA THR A 98 -7.59 -0.25 -1.58
C THR A 98 -8.52 -0.06 -0.38
N SER A 99 -8.69 -1.07 0.47
CA SER A 99 -9.53 -0.94 1.67
C SER A 99 -8.94 0.04 2.68
N VAL A 100 -7.62 -0.02 2.91
CA VAL A 100 -6.93 0.93 3.80
C VAL A 100 -6.99 2.35 3.26
N LEU A 101 -6.78 2.54 1.95
CA LEU A 101 -6.90 3.87 1.33
C LEU A 101 -8.31 4.44 1.48
N HIS A 102 -9.33 3.62 1.23
CA HIS A 102 -10.72 4.02 1.41
C HIS A 102 -11.03 4.39 2.86
N GLU A 103 -10.57 3.60 3.82
CA GLU A 103 -10.76 3.90 5.24
C GLU A 103 -10.11 5.24 5.64
N VAL A 104 -8.88 5.48 5.19
CA VAL A 104 -8.19 6.76 5.43
C VAL A 104 -8.95 7.93 4.77
N GLN A 105 -9.51 7.74 3.58
CA GLN A 105 -10.34 8.76 2.93
C GLN A 105 -11.59 9.07 3.75
N VAL A 106 -12.34 8.05 4.18
CA VAL A 106 -13.53 8.22 5.03
C VAL A 106 -13.21 8.93 6.34
N GLN A 107 -12.09 8.58 6.98
CA GLN A 107 -11.64 9.27 8.20
C GLN A 107 -11.32 10.75 7.97
N ASN A 108 -10.66 11.08 6.84
CA ASN A 108 -10.36 12.47 6.50
C ASN A 108 -11.61 13.29 6.19
N GLU A 109 -12.61 12.70 5.52
CA GLU A 109 -13.90 13.35 5.29
C GLU A 109 -14.61 13.64 6.61
N ALA A 110 -14.70 12.65 7.51
CA ALA A 110 -15.31 12.82 8.82
C ALA A 110 -14.59 13.89 9.67
N LEU A 111 -13.26 13.96 9.60
CA LEU A 111 -12.48 15.00 10.28
C LEU A 111 -12.79 16.40 9.71
N THR A 112 -12.90 16.49 8.39
CA THR A 112 -13.20 17.75 7.69
C THR A 112 -14.60 18.25 8.05
N ASP A 113 -15.58 17.36 8.12
CA ASP A 113 -16.93 17.68 8.56
C ASP A 113 -16.94 18.15 10.02
N GLY A 114 -16.25 17.41 10.91
CA GLY A 114 -16.10 17.81 12.31
C GLY A 114 -15.46 19.20 12.48
N LEU A 115 -14.40 19.49 11.71
CA LEU A 115 -13.78 20.81 11.70
C LEU A 115 -14.71 21.90 11.18
N THR A 116 -15.58 21.58 10.23
CA THR A 116 -16.59 22.52 9.71
C THR A 116 -17.64 22.84 10.77
N VAL A 117 -18.09 21.84 11.52
CA VAL A 117 -19.01 22.05 12.66
C VAL A 117 -18.35 22.90 13.75
N ILE A 118 -17.12 22.57 14.16
CA ILE A 118 -16.40 23.36 15.17
C ILE A 118 -16.22 24.81 14.71
N ARG A 119 -15.86 25.01 13.43
CA ARG A 119 -15.74 26.35 12.85
C ARG A 119 -17.04 27.14 12.98
N GLU A 120 -18.17 26.51 12.71
CA GLU A 120 -19.48 27.18 12.79
C GLU A 120 -19.86 27.50 14.24
N VAL A 121 -19.63 26.57 15.18
CA VAL A 121 -19.88 26.80 16.61
C VAL A 121 -19.03 27.96 17.15
N VAL A 122 -17.74 28.01 16.79
CA VAL A 122 -16.85 29.11 17.18
C VAL A 122 -17.33 30.44 16.61
N ARG A 123 -17.77 30.45 15.34
CA ARG A 123 -18.30 31.65 14.69
C ARG A 123 -19.57 32.15 15.38
N GLU A 124 -20.48 31.24 15.72
CA GLU A 124 -21.71 31.57 16.42
C GLU A 124 -21.43 32.12 17.83
N HIS A 125 -20.54 31.47 18.58
CA HIS A 125 -20.15 31.91 19.91
C HIS A 125 -19.58 33.34 19.89
N PHE A 126 -18.69 33.63 18.93
CA PHE A 126 -18.13 34.98 18.78
C PHE A 126 -19.21 36.03 18.46
N ALA A 127 -20.18 35.69 17.59
CA ALA A 127 -21.29 36.58 17.28
C ALA A 127 -22.18 36.85 18.51
N VAL A 128 -22.40 35.86 19.37
CA VAL A 128 -23.14 36.04 20.64
C VAL A 128 -22.37 36.95 21.59
N SER A 129 -21.08 36.73 21.80
CA SER A 129 -20.24 37.59 22.64
C SER A 129 -20.22 39.03 22.14
N GLN A 130 -20.18 39.25 20.83
CA GLN A 130 -20.23 40.59 20.23
C GLN A 130 -21.59 41.28 20.44
N ARG A 131 -22.70 40.53 20.39
CA ARG A 131 -24.03 41.08 20.71
C ARG A 131 -24.16 41.43 22.18
N ALA A 132 -23.63 40.61 23.07
CA ALA A 132 -23.65 40.85 24.51
C ALA A 132 -22.89 42.14 24.87
N THR A 133 -21.68 42.30 24.34
CA THR A 133 -20.87 43.52 24.52
C THR A 133 -21.58 44.76 23.97
N ALA A 134 -22.12 44.70 22.76
CA ALA A 134 -22.90 45.82 22.20
C ALA A 134 -24.16 46.16 23.01
N THR A 135 -24.76 45.18 23.68
CA THR A 135 -25.93 45.42 24.55
C THR A 135 -25.50 46.08 25.87
N LEU A 136 -24.38 45.66 26.45
CA LEU A 136 -23.80 46.30 27.63
C LEU A 136 -23.48 47.77 27.36
N GLU A 137 -22.82 48.08 26.23
CA GLU A 137 -22.56 49.47 25.83
C GLU A 137 -23.85 50.30 25.70
N ARG A 138 -24.93 49.71 25.16
CA ARG A 138 -26.24 50.38 25.08
C ARG A 138 -26.85 50.64 26.45
N VAL A 139 -26.77 49.67 27.36
CA VAL A 139 -27.29 49.83 28.73
C VAL A 139 -26.50 50.91 29.47
N GLU A 140 -25.18 50.92 29.34
CA GLU A 140 -24.31 51.93 29.93
C GLU A 140 -24.64 53.34 29.40
N ALA A 141 -24.85 53.47 28.08
CA ALA A 141 -25.27 54.74 27.49
C ALA A 141 -26.66 55.21 27.98
N ILE A 142 -27.61 54.29 28.23
CA ILE A 142 -28.93 54.61 28.79
C ILE A 142 -28.79 55.06 30.24
N LEU A 143 -28.00 54.36 31.06
CA LEU A 143 -27.75 54.73 32.46
C LEU A 143 -27.15 56.13 32.56
N ALA A 144 -26.12 56.44 31.75
CA ALA A 144 -25.54 57.77 31.69
C ALA A 144 -26.58 58.85 31.33
N ARG A 145 -27.52 58.54 30.43
CA ARG A 145 -28.61 59.46 30.07
C ARG A 145 -29.64 59.64 31.19
N ILE A 146 -29.95 58.58 31.94
CA ILE A 146 -30.85 58.67 33.10
C ILE A 146 -30.20 59.49 34.21
N GLU A 147 -28.94 59.23 34.53
CA GLU A 147 -28.19 60.00 35.54
C GLU A 147 -28.18 61.49 35.21
N ALA A 148 -27.84 61.85 33.97
CA ALA A 148 -27.89 63.25 33.52
C ALA A 148 -29.28 63.88 33.73
N LYS A 149 -30.35 63.11 33.47
CA LYS A 149 -31.72 63.57 33.64
C LYS A 149 -32.14 63.66 35.12
N THR A 150 -31.63 62.78 35.98
CA THR A 150 -31.84 62.87 37.43
C THR A 150 -31.16 64.13 37.98
N THR A 151 -29.93 64.43 37.55
CA THR A 151 -29.24 65.68 37.94
C THR A 151 -29.99 66.92 37.47
N GLU A 152 -30.59 66.88 36.27
CA GLU A 152 -31.44 67.95 35.75
C GLU A 152 -32.70 68.15 36.60
N ILE A 153 -33.38 67.05 36.98
CA ILE A 153 -34.59 67.09 37.83
C ILE A 153 -34.25 67.57 39.24
N ASP A 154 -33.16 67.09 39.84
CA ASP A 154 -32.74 67.52 41.18
C ASP A 154 -32.45 69.03 41.20
N ALA A 155 -31.79 69.55 40.17
CA ALA A 155 -31.57 71.00 40.02
C ALA A 155 -32.87 71.79 39.85
N GLU A 156 -33.88 71.21 39.17
CA GLU A 156 -35.20 71.83 39.00
C GLU A 156 -36.00 71.84 40.32
N VAL A 157 -35.92 70.76 41.11
CA VAL A 157 -36.57 70.65 42.43
C VAL A 157 -35.94 71.61 43.43
N ASP A 158 -34.62 71.76 43.46
CA ASP A 158 -33.92 72.72 44.32
C ASP A 158 -34.35 74.16 43.99
N ALA A 159 -34.44 74.51 42.70
CA ALA A 159 -34.89 75.83 42.25
C ALA A 159 -36.37 76.11 42.62
N LEU A 160 -37.23 75.09 42.63
CA LEU A 160 -38.63 75.21 43.07
C LEU A 160 -38.75 75.33 44.60
N THR A 161 -37.94 74.58 45.35
CA THR A 161 -37.90 74.64 46.82
C THR A 161 -37.42 76.02 47.31
N GLU A 162 -36.45 76.62 46.63
CA GLU A 162 -35.99 77.99 46.90
C GLU A 162 -37.09 79.03 46.61
N ARG A 163 -37.98 78.76 45.65
CA ARG A 163 -39.15 79.59 45.34
C ARG A 163 -40.29 79.47 46.35
N GLU A 164 -40.57 78.29 46.88
CA GLU A 164 -41.63 78.07 47.88
C GLU A 164 -41.20 78.47 49.30
N GLY A 165 -39.92 78.36 49.64
CA GLY A 165 -39.37 78.84 50.92
C GLY A 165 -39.50 80.35 51.16
N MET A 166 -39.70 81.14 50.09
CA MET A 166 -39.98 82.58 50.18
C MET A 166 -41.47 82.91 50.44
N GLY A 167 -42.37 81.93 50.52
CA GLY A 167 -43.82 82.13 50.67
C GLY A 167 -44.40 81.93 52.07
N HIS A 168 -43.60 81.55 53.07
CA HIS A 168 -44.06 81.27 54.45
C HIS A 168 -43.42 82.17 55.52
N GLY A 169 -43.20 83.43 55.17
CA GLY A 169 -42.81 84.48 56.10
C GLY A 169 -43.65 85.73 55.89
N ASP A 170 -44.92 85.68 56.30
CA ASP A 170 -45.77 86.84 56.63
C ASP A 170 -46.83 86.41 57.66
#